data_AF-A0AAD5U665-F1
#
_entry.id   AF-A0AAD5U665-F1
#
_cell.length_a   1.000
_cell.length_b   1.000
_cell.length_c   1.000
_cell.angle_alpha   90.00
_cell.angle_beta   90.00
_cell.angle_gamma   90.00
#
_symmetry.space_group_name_H-M   'P 1'
#
loop_
_entity.id
_entity.type
_entity.pdbx_description
1 polymer ?
#
loop_
_entity_poly.entity_id
_entity_poly.type
_entity_poly.pdbx_seq_one_letter_code
_entity_poly.pdbx_strand_id
1 'polypeptide(L)'
;MVNNEFIDVSLATKPTGNRFFEELTDPFYSSEPCQKTLTQTFEENITVEVSELHQRLNFTLEIYNMRLDFLKKIQGIIDLEWPDKDVKAHLFGSTISGLGSVNSDVDIVLITSWDDRINGVSNMNVIASCLKKHGMTNIYTVSAAKVPICKFFDQE
;
A
#
# COMPACT_ATOMS: atom_id res chain seq x y z
N MET A 1 -9.42 -33.55 5.73
CA MET A 1 -10.07 -33.02 6.94
C MET A 1 -9.02 -32.29 7.74
N VAL A 2 -8.96 -30.96 7.60
CA VAL A 2 -8.19 -30.08 8.49
C VAL A 2 -9.17 -28.99 8.89
N ASN A 3 -9.61 -29.06 10.14
CA ASN A 3 -10.50 -28.09 10.76
C ASN A 3 -9.64 -26.86 11.11
N ASN A 4 -9.83 -25.76 10.40
CA ASN A 4 -9.33 -24.47 10.88
C ASN A 4 -10.40 -23.88 11.80
N GLU A 5 -10.13 -23.98 13.11
CA GLU A 5 -10.87 -23.32 14.16
C GLU A 5 -10.73 -21.79 14.00
N PHE A 6 -11.87 -21.09 13.92
CA PHE A 6 -11.91 -19.65 14.12
C PHE A 6 -11.92 -19.38 15.63
N ILE A 7 -10.97 -18.57 16.10
CA ILE A 7 -10.88 -18.09 17.47
C ILE A 7 -11.93 -16.98 17.66
N ASP A 8 -12.89 -17.22 18.55
CA ASP A 8 -13.87 -16.24 18.99
C ASP A 8 -13.27 -15.40 20.14
N VAL A 9 -13.11 -14.09 19.94
CA VAL A 9 -12.64 -13.18 21.01
C VAL A 9 -13.85 -12.56 21.66
N SER A 10 -14.43 -13.27 22.63
CA SER A 10 -15.47 -12.74 23.51
C SER A 10 -14.83 -12.15 24.77
N LEU A 11 -14.85 -10.82 24.90
CA LEU A 11 -14.49 -10.12 26.13
C LEU A 11 -15.67 -10.22 27.11
N ALA A 12 -15.70 -11.29 27.90
CA ALA A 12 -16.65 -11.44 29.00
C ALA A 12 -16.13 -10.71 30.26
N THR A 13 -16.52 -9.45 30.45
CA THR A 13 -16.47 -8.81 31.77
C THR A 13 -17.86 -8.88 32.39
N LYS A 14 -18.03 -9.67 33.46
CA LYS A 14 -19.24 -9.60 34.30
C LYS A 14 -19.17 -8.35 35.19
N PRO A 15 -20.22 -7.51 35.25
CA PRO A 15 -20.48 -6.70 36.41
C PRO A 15 -21.66 -7.29 37.19
N THR A 16 -21.38 -7.54 38.46
CA THR A 16 -22.35 -7.70 39.54
C THR A 16 -23.30 -6.49 39.63
N GLY A 17 -24.58 -6.77 39.86
CA GLY A 17 -25.50 -5.81 40.49
C GLY A 17 -26.73 -5.45 39.65
N ASN A 18 -27.90 -5.72 40.22
CA ASN A 18 -29.20 -5.21 39.79
C ASN A 18 -29.16 -3.70 39.55
N ARG A 19 -29.19 -3.27 38.29
CA ARG A 19 -29.81 -2.02 37.85
C ARG A 19 -30.44 -2.24 36.49
N PHE A 20 -31.68 -1.75 36.38
CA PHE A 20 -32.44 -1.58 35.16
C PHE A 20 -31.54 -1.15 33.99
N PHE A 21 -31.41 -2.01 32.99
CA PHE A 21 -30.95 -1.60 31.66
C PHE A 21 -32.20 -1.46 30.81
N GLU A 22 -32.57 -0.21 30.53
CA GLU A 22 -33.40 0.10 29.36
C GLU A 22 -32.73 -0.54 28.14
N GLU A 23 -33.53 -1.22 27.33
CA GLU A 23 -33.15 -1.70 26.00
C GLU A 23 -32.72 -0.52 25.13
N LEU A 24 -31.42 -0.23 25.15
CA LEU A 24 -30.77 0.48 24.05
C LEU A 24 -30.75 -0.48 22.87
N THR A 25 -31.87 -0.53 22.15
CA THR A 25 -31.93 -1.13 20.82
C THR A 25 -31.00 -0.31 19.93
N ASP A 26 -29.84 -0.88 19.60
CA ASP A 26 -28.97 -0.31 18.57
C ASP A 26 -29.79 -0.27 17.28
N PRO A 27 -30.05 0.92 16.70
CA PRO A 27 -30.85 1.06 15.48
C PRO A 27 -30.21 0.39 14.26
N PHE A 28 -28.98 -0.13 14.37
CA PHE A 28 -28.29 -0.88 13.34
C PHE A 28 -28.31 -2.41 13.53
N TYR A 29 -28.88 -2.93 14.63
CA TYR A 29 -28.98 -4.38 14.83
C TYR A 29 -30.29 -4.92 14.23
N SER A 30 -30.24 -5.41 13.00
CA SER A 30 -31.38 -6.11 12.41
C SER A 30 -31.59 -7.45 13.14
N SER A 31 -32.82 -7.69 13.60
CA SER A 31 -33.26 -9.00 14.12
C SER A 31 -33.43 -10.06 13.04
N GLU A 32 -33.23 -9.70 11.77
CA GLU A 32 -33.26 -10.64 10.66
C GLU A 32 -32.06 -11.60 10.72
N PRO A 33 -32.29 -12.91 10.50
CA PRO A 33 -31.20 -13.87 10.47
C PRO A 33 -30.25 -13.54 9.32
N CYS A 34 -28.97 -13.28 9.65
CA CYS A 34 -27.91 -13.09 8.68
C CYS A 34 -27.90 -14.24 7.66
N GLN A 35 -28.04 -13.91 6.37
CA GLN A 35 -27.92 -14.89 5.29
C GLN A 35 -26.50 -15.47 5.29
N LYS A 36 -26.38 -16.77 5.58
CA LYS A 36 -25.10 -17.48 5.62
C LYS A 36 -24.61 -17.94 4.24
N THR A 37 -25.48 -17.92 3.24
CA THR A 37 -25.20 -18.43 1.90
C THR A 37 -25.89 -17.54 0.87
N LEU A 38 -25.19 -17.25 -0.22
CA LEU A 38 -25.73 -16.49 -1.34
C LEU A 38 -26.70 -17.35 -2.15
N THR A 39 -27.64 -16.70 -2.83
CA THR A 39 -28.42 -17.38 -3.87
C THR A 39 -27.54 -17.59 -5.08
N GLN A 40 -27.76 -18.68 -5.83
CA GLN A 40 -26.94 -19.00 -7.00
C GLN A 40 -26.89 -17.83 -8.00
N THR A 41 -28.04 -17.22 -8.32
CA THR A 41 -28.11 -16.08 -9.24
C THR A 41 -27.33 -14.87 -8.74
N PHE A 42 -27.36 -14.60 -7.43
CA PHE A 42 -26.63 -13.48 -6.86
C PHE A 42 -25.11 -13.74 -6.86
N GLU A 43 -24.70 -14.96 -6.52
CA GLU A 43 -23.31 -15.39 -6.58
C GLU A 43 -22.75 -15.33 -8.01
N GLU A 44 -23.51 -15.77 -9.00
CA GLU A 44 -23.13 -15.66 -10.42
C GLU A 44 -22.96 -14.18 -10.83
N ASN A 45 -23.92 -13.32 -10.48
CA ASN A 45 -23.88 -11.90 -10.82
C ASN A 45 -22.67 -11.20 -10.18
N ILE A 46 -22.45 -11.38 -8.87
CA ILE A 46 -21.33 -10.72 -8.19
C ILE A 46 -19.98 -11.27 -8.67
N THR A 47 -19.91 -12.55 -9.04
CA THR A 47 -18.70 -13.14 -9.62
C THR A 47 -18.35 -12.48 -10.95
N VAL A 48 -19.34 -12.22 -11.81
CA VAL A 48 -19.14 -11.50 -13.07
C VAL A 48 -18.67 -10.07 -12.79
N GLU A 49 -19.37 -9.32 -11.94
CA GLU A 49 -19.01 -7.93 -11.62
C GLU A 49 -17.59 -7.79 -11.04
N VAL A 50 -17.23 -8.66 -10.09
CA VAL A 50 -15.89 -8.67 -9.49
C VAL A 50 -14.82 -9.03 -10.52
N SER A 51 -15.11 -9.99 -11.40
CA SER A 51 -14.18 -10.42 -12.44
C SER A 51 -13.94 -9.31 -13.48
N GLU A 52 -15.00 -8.63 -13.91
CA GLU A 52 -14.89 -7.49 -14.84
C GLU A 52 -14.13 -6.32 -14.22
N LEU A 53 -14.40 -6.03 -12.94
CA LEU A 53 -13.66 -5.01 -12.20
C LEU A 53 -12.17 -5.36 -12.10
N HIS A 54 -11.84 -6.61 -11.76
CA HIS A 54 -10.46 -7.08 -11.69
C HIS A 54 -9.73 -6.94 -13.04
N GLN A 55 -10.38 -7.33 -14.14
CA GLN A 55 -9.80 -7.16 -15.49
C GLN A 55 -9.53 -5.69 -15.83
N ARG A 56 -10.43 -4.78 -15.43
CA ARG A 56 -10.24 -3.33 -15.64
C ARG A 56 -9.14 -2.73 -14.78
N LEU A 57 -8.95 -3.21 -13.55
CA LEU A 57 -7.97 -2.67 -12.60
C LEU A 57 -6.56 -3.19 -12.85
N ASN A 58 -6.43 -4.40 -13.40
CA ASN A 58 -5.13 -5.05 -13.57
C ASN A 58 -4.18 -4.28 -14.48
N PHE A 59 -2.90 -4.40 -14.14
CA PHE A 59 -1.83 -3.86 -14.96
C PHE A 59 -1.78 -4.51 -16.34
N THR A 60 -1.65 -3.69 -17.37
CA THR A 60 -1.15 -4.15 -18.66
C THR A 60 0.37 -4.32 -18.56
N LEU A 61 0.93 -5.18 -19.41
CA LEU A 61 2.38 -5.34 -19.54
C LEU A 61 3.08 -4.01 -19.88
N GLU A 62 2.40 -3.15 -20.63
CA GLU A 62 2.87 -1.81 -20.98
C GLU A 62 3.07 -0.93 -19.75
N ILE A 63 2.11 -0.88 -18.82
CA ILE A 63 2.25 -0.11 -17.58
C ILE A 63 3.38 -0.65 -16.72
N TYR A 64 3.54 -1.97 -16.66
CA TYR A 64 4.66 -2.57 -15.93
C TYR A 64 6.01 -2.13 -16.51
N ASN A 65 6.16 -2.15 -17.85
CA ASN A 65 7.38 -1.69 -18.51
C ASN A 65 7.62 -0.19 -18.28
N MET A 66 6.59 0.64 -18.32
CA MET A 66 6.68 2.06 -17.99
C MET A 66 7.23 2.29 -16.58
N ARG A 67 6.75 1.50 -15.58
CA ARG A 67 7.27 1.55 -14.21
C ARG A 67 8.72 1.07 -14.10
N LEU A 68 9.12 0.09 -14.91
CA LEU A 68 10.52 -0.35 -14.99
C LEU A 68 11.43 0.72 -15.61
N ASP A 69 10.97 1.42 -16.63
CA ASP A 69 11.73 2.50 -17.23
C ASP A 69 11.87 3.70 -16.29
N PHE A 70 10.81 4.01 -15.54
CA PHE A 70 10.88 4.95 -14.43
C PHE A 70 11.89 4.52 -13.35
N LEU A 71 11.91 3.24 -12.95
CA LEU A 71 12.92 2.72 -12.02
C LEU A 71 14.34 2.90 -12.56
N LYS A 72 14.58 2.62 -13.85
CA LYS A 72 15.89 2.81 -14.49
C LYS A 72 16.31 4.27 -14.48
N LYS A 73 15.39 5.19 -14.74
CA LYS A 73 15.64 6.63 -14.64
C LYS A 73 16.06 7.04 -13.23
N ILE A 74 15.33 6.59 -12.21
CA ILE A 74 15.69 6.84 -10.82
C ILE A 74 17.06 6.25 -10.50
N GLN A 75 17.35 5.00 -10.89
CA GLN A 75 18.66 4.39 -10.70
C GLN A 75 19.78 5.23 -11.34
N GLY A 76 19.57 5.71 -12.58
CA GLY A 76 20.53 6.57 -13.27
C GLY A 76 20.80 7.90 -12.55
N ILE A 77 19.77 8.55 -11.99
CA ILE A 77 19.92 9.76 -11.18
C ILE A 77 20.75 9.48 -9.92
N ILE A 78 20.45 8.38 -9.23
CA ILE A 78 21.15 7.97 -8.01
C ILE A 78 22.63 7.64 -8.30
N ASP A 79 22.91 6.90 -9.37
CA ASP A 79 24.27 6.55 -9.79
C ASP A 79 25.08 7.78 -10.21
N LEU A 80 24.44 8.78 -10.80
CA LEU A 80 25.09 10.03 -11.18
C LEU A 80 25.47 10.88 -9.97
N GLU A 81 24.59 10.97 -8.97
CA GLU A 81 24.84 11.77 -7.77
C GLU A 81 25.80 11.05 -6.79
N TRP A 82 25.75 9.71 -6.74
CA TRP A 82 26.51 8.90 -5.79
C TRP A 82 27.13 7.63 -6.42
N PRO A 83 28.08 7.78 -7.37
CA PRO A 83 28.62 6.65 -8.14
C PRO A 83 29.32 5.59 -7.29
N ASP A 84 29.98 5.98 -6.19
CA ASP A 84 30.79 5.09 -5.35
C ASP A 84 30.06 4.58 -4.09
N LYS A 85 28.72 4.73 -4.03
CA LYS A 85 27.93 4.41 -2.82
C LYS A 85 27.09 3.14 -2.93
N ASP A 86 27.16 2.44 -4.07
CA ASP A 86 26.45 1.18 -4.33
C ASP A 86 24.99 1.23 -3.86
N VAL A 87 24.25 2.24 -4.32
CA VAL A 87 22.83 2.41 -3.99
C VAL A 87 22.01 1.76 -5.10
N LYS A 88 21.12 0.82 -4.75
CA LYS A 88 20.26 0.11 -5.69
C LYS A 88 18.79 0.42 -5.43
N ALA A 89 18.09 0.83 -6.48
CA ALA A 89 16.66 1.07 -6.49
C ALA A 89 15.90 -0.20 -6.88
N HIS A 90 14.86 -0.54 -6.12
CA HIS A 90 13.97 -1.66 -6.41
C HIS A 90 12.52 -1.23 -6.34
N LEU A 91 11.68 -1.78 -7.21
CA LEU A 91 10.23 -1.66 -7.08
C LEU A 91 9.76 -2.46 -5.86
N PHE A 92 8.80 -1.88 -5.14
CA PHE A 92 8.16 -2.51 -4.01
C PHE A 92 6.63 -2.30 -4.06
N GLY A 93 5.94 -2.78 -3.04
CA GLY A 93 4.54 -2.48 -2.80
C GLY A 93 3.60 -3.04 -3.86
N SER A 94 2.61 -2.24 -4.23
CA SER A 94 1.51 -2.65 -5.11
C SER A 94 1.98 -3.06 -6.51
N THR A 95 3.13 -2.55 -6.95
CA THR A 95 3.72 -2.86 -8.26
C THR A 95 4.18 -4.32 -8.37
N ILE A 96 4.69 -4.90 -7.28
CA ILE A 96 5.25 -6.26 -7.29
C ILE A 96 4.30 -7.30 -6.68
N SER A 97 3.33 -6.87 -5.87
CA SER A 97 2.38 -7.79 -5.20
C SER A 97 1.27 -8.29 -6.11
N GLY A 98 1.10 -7.71 -7.30
CA GLY A 98 -0.02 -8.00 -8.20
C GLY A 98 -1.35 -7.39 -7.77
N LEU A 99 -1.34 -6.52 -6.75
CA LEU A 99 -2.54 -5.86 -6.21
C LEU A 99 -2.61 -4.36 -6.57
N GLY A 100 -1.70 -3.89 -7.41
CA GLY A 100 -1.73 -2.52 -7.89
C GLY A 100 -2.69 -2.34 -9.07
N SER A 101 -3.09 -1.08 -9.27
CA SER A 101 -3.90 -0.64 -10.39
C SER A 101 -3.17 0.41 -11.20
N VAL A 102 -3.65 0.70 -12.42
CA VAL A 102 -3.08 1.73 -13.31
C VAL A 102 -2.78 3.05 -12.59
N ASN A 103 -3.67 3.46 -11.68
CA ASN A 103 -3.61 4.73 -10.95
C ASN A 103 -2.85 4.63 -9.62
N SER A 104 -2.31 3.46 -9.27
CA SER A 104 -1.54 3.28 -8.04
C SER A 104 -0.17 3.92 -8.17
N ASP A 105 0.29 4.58 -7.10
CA ASP A 105 1.65 5.13 -7.00
C ASP A 105 2.72 4.05 -7.21
N VAL A 106 3.95 4.48 -7.56
CA VAL A 106 5.11 3.60 -7.71
C VAL A 106 5.97 3.67 -6.44
N ASP A 107 5.97 2.59 -5.68
CA ASP A 107 6.81 2.45 -4.49
C ASP A 107 8.22 2.00 -4.88
N ILE A 108 9.24 2.77 -4.48
CA ILE A 108 10.66 2.46 -4.72
C ILE A 108 11.39 2.39 -3.39
N VAL A 109 12.17 1.34 -3.20
CA VAL A 109 13.10 1.20 -2.08
C VAL A 109 14.54 1.37 -2.56
N LEU A 110 15.33 2.15 -1.82
CA LEU A 110 16.76 2.28 -2.02
C LEU A 110 17.50 1.40 -1.02
N ILE A 111 18.37 0.52 -1.50
CA ILE A 111 19.19 -0.39 -0.70
C ILE A 111 20.65 0.01 -0.89
N THR A 112 21.37 0.18 0.21
CA THR A 112 22.80 0.51 0.20
C THR A 112 23.46 0.09 1.51
N SER A 113 24.78 -0.07 1.49
CA SER A 113 25.62 -0.20 2.69
C SER A 113 26.06 1.15 3.26
N TRP A 114 25.73 2.26 2.60
CA TRP A 114 26.12 3.62 2.99
C TRP A 114 25.28 4.16 4.17
N ASP A 115 25.85 4.16 5.38
CA ASP A 115 25.19 4.58 6.64
C ASP A 115 25.45 6.05 7.04
N ASP A 116 25.64 6.96 6.08
CA ASP A 116 25.69 8.39 6.40
C ASP A 116 24.27 8.94 6.63
N ARG A 117 23.96 9.34 7.87
CA ARG A 117 22.65 9.89 8.24
C ARG A 117 22.47 11.36 7.95
N ILE A 118 23.55 12.07 7.63
CA ILE A 118 23.54 13.50 7.35
C ILE A 118 23.50 13.72 5.85
N ASN A 119 24.43 13.12 5.11
CA ASN A 119 24.57 13.31 3.66
C ASN A 119 24.14 12.09 2.84
N GLY A 120 23.74 10.99 3.49
CA GLY A 120 23.35 9.77 2.80
C GLY A 120 21.88 9.70 2.44
N VAL A 121 21.57 8.62 1.71
CA VAL A 121 20.22 8.36 1.18
C VAL A 121 19.15 8.14 2.26
N SER A 122 19.57 7.88 3.50
CA SER A 122 18.70 7.81 4.67
C SER A 122 18.09 9.16 5.05
N ASN A 123 18.71 10.28 4.61
CA ASN A 123 18.18 11.62 4.83
C ASN A 123 17.27 12.04 3.67
N MET A 124 15.96 12.10 3.92
CA MET A 124 14.98 12.45 2.88
C MET A 124 15.18 13.85 2.28
N ASN A 125 15.78 14.80 3.00
CA ASN A 125 16.07 16.14 2.46
C ASN A 125 17.19 16.09 1.41
N VAL A 126 18.15 15.19 1.57
CA VAL A 126 19.23 14.95 0.59
C VAL A 126 18.62 14.35 -0.68
N ILE A 127 17.77 13.32 -0.52
CA ILE A 127 17.03 12.73 -1.65
C ILE A 127 16.17 13.77 -2.36
N ALA A 128 15.40 14.56 -1.63
CA ALA A 128 14.57 15.62 -2.21
C ALA A 128 15.38 16.63 -3.01
N SER A 129 16.56 17.04 -2.52
CA SER A 129 17.44 17.97 -3.21
C SER A 129 18.02 17.35 -4.50
N CYS A 130 18.43 16.09 -4.44
CA CYS A 130 18.91 15.32 -5.59
C CYS A 130 17.82 15.19 -6.67
N LEU A 131 16.61 14.79 -6.29
CA LEU A 131 15.48 14.65 -7.22
C LEU A 131 15.08 16.00 -7.85
N LYS A 132 15.09 17.08 -7.06
CA LYS A 132 14.81 18.43 -7.55
C LYS A 132 15.80 18.90 -8.60
N LYS A 133 17.09 18.60 -8.40
CA LYS A 133 18.17 18.91 -9.35
C LYS A 133 17.98 18.22 -10.70
N HIS A 134 17.32 17.06 -10.70
CA HIS A 134 17.06 16.25 -11.89
C HIS A 134 15.64 16.40 -12.45
N GLY A 135 14.94 17.49 -12.09
CA GLY A 135 13.67 17.88 -12.74
C GLY A 135 12.40 17.28 -12.14
N MET A 136 12.49 16.53 -11.03
CA MET A 136 11.30 16.06 -10.32
C MET A 136 10.56 17.22 -9.65
N THR A 137 9.22 17.15 -9.61
CA THR A 137 8.38 18.23 -9.07
C THR A 137 7.53 17.75 -7.91
N ASN A 138 6.83 18.69 -7.26
CA ASN A 138 5.90 18.42 -6.15
C ASN A 138 6.53 17.54 -5.06
N ILE A 139 7.81 17.79 -4.77
CA ILE A 139 8.61 16.99 -3.86
C ILE A 139 8.21 17.30 -2.41
N TYR A 140 7.89 16.27 -1.65
CA TYR A 140 7.50 16.35 -0.25
C TYR A 140 8.10 15.20 0.56
N THR A 141 8.70 15.52 1.70
CA THR A 141 9.37 14.54 2.58
C THR A 141 8.62 14.36 3.89
N VAL A 142 8.49 13.11 4.33
CA VAL A 142 7.94 12.76 5.65
C VAL A 142 9.03 12.09 6.48
N SER A 143 9.89 12.90 7.10
CA SER A 143 11.08 12.39 7.82
C SER A 143 10.79 11.90 9.24
N ALA A 144 9.69 12.33 9.86
CA ALA A 144 9.33 11.97 11.23
C ALA A 144 8.56 10.64 11.37
N ALA A 145 8.24 9.99 10.24
CA ALA A 145 7.57 8.69 10.24
C ALA A 145 8.55 7.58 10.68
N LYS A 146 7.99 6.44 11.12
CA LYS A 146 8.78 5.23 11.43
C LYS A 146 9.64 4.78 10.25
N VAL A 147 9.12 4.97 9.03
CA VAL A 147 9.86 4.79 7.77
C VAL A 147 9.83 6.14 7.05
N PRO A 148 10.96 6.86 6.98
CA PRO A 148 11.05 8.11 6.24
C PRO A 148 10.77 7.89 4.75
N ILE A 149 9.99 8.77 4.14
CA ILE A 149 9.64 8.71 2.72
C ILE A 149 9.82 10.06 2.03
N CYS A 150 10.10 10.01 0.72
CA CYS A 150 10.11 11.15 -0.18
C CYS A 150 9.11 10.90 -1.31
N LYS A 151 8.06 11.72 -1.39
CA LYS A 151 7.05 11.71 -2.45
C LYS A 151 7.37 12.77 -3.48
N PHE A 152 7.17 12.48 -4.75
CA PHE A 152 7.46 13.39 -5.85
C PHE A 152 6.73 12.94 -7.11
N PHE A 153 6.73 13.81 -8.13
CA PHE A 153 6.16 13.52 -9.44
C PHE A 153 7.25 13.61 -10.51
N ASP A 154 7.25 12.64 -11.41
CA ASP A 154 7.95 12.76 -12.69
C ASP A 154 7.18 13.70 -13.62
N GLN A 155 7.89 14.48 -14.42
CA GLN A 155 7.32 15.40 -15.41
C GLN A 155 7.38 14.84 -16.84
N GLU A 156 8.15 13.78 -17.07
CA GLU A 156 8.12 13.00 -18.32
C GLU A 156 6.95 12.02 -18.34
#